data_AF-A0A366IMY0-F1
#
_entry.id   AF-A0A366IMY0-F1
#
_cell.length_a   1.000
_cell.length_b   1.000
_cell.length_c   1.000
_cell.angle_alpha   90.00
_cell.angle_beta   90.00
_cell.angle_gamma   90.00
#
_symmetry.space_group_name_H-M   'P 1'
#
loop_
_entity.id
_entity.type
_entity.pdbx_description
1 polymer ?
#
loop_
_entity_poly.entity_id
_entity_poly.type
_entity_poly.pdbx_seq_one_letter_code
_entity_poly.pdbx_strand_id
1 'polypeptide(L)'
;MTACKLDGCAKPAHARGWCMNHYSQWNRGQTPTLNPRNTVPASKVRPHLLELRKLRKWRALAEMIGCSERTLMTLARPDSKQVGVKIAEAILTEAGIDLDVLDEEPQPKISWPEVAEYAKTPEGQEFIEQCRTLRTEEAA
;
A
#
# COMPACT_ATOMS: atom_id res chain seq x y z
N MET A 1 28.54 -0.31 12.25
CA MET A 1 27.42 -1.19 11.80
C MET A 1 27.21 -0.93 10.32
N THR A 2 27.30 -1.94 9.46
CA THR A 2 27.07 -1.77 8.02
C THR A 2 25.57 -1.78 7.73
N ALA A 3 25.12 -0.90 6.83
CA ALA A 3 23.75 -0.93 6.34
C ALA A 3 23.48 -2.20 5.52
N CYS A 4 22.20 -2.54 5.36
CA CYS A 4 21.79 -3.63 4.51
C CYS A 4 22.19 -3.37 3.05
N LYS A 5 22.72 -4.40 2.37
CA LYS A 5 23.13 -4.39 0.96
C LYS A 5 21.96 -4.19 -0.01
N LEU A 6 20.73 -4.38 0.47
CA LEU A 6 19.54 -4.12 -0.33
C LEU A 6 19.30 -2.61 -0.44
N ASP A 7 19.27 -2.11 -1.67
CA ASP A 7 19.02 -0.71 -1.98
C ASP A 7 17.72 -0.24 -1.32
N GLY A 8 17.72 0.95 -0.72
CA GLY A 8 16.57 1.49 0.03
C GLY A 8 16.34 0.92 1.44
N CYS A 9 17.16 -0.02 1.94
CA CYS A 9 17.02 -0.57 3.30
C CYS A 9 18.03 0.02 4.30
N ALA A 10 17.58 0.94 5.16
CA ALA A 10 18.43 1.57 6.19
C ALA A 10 18.65 0.70 7.46
N LYS A 11 18.20 -0.56 7.48
CA LYS A 11 18.34 -1.44 8.65
C LYS A 11 19.78 -1.96 8.78
N PRO A 12 20.29 -2.17 10.01
CA PRO A 12 21.62 -2.72 10.21
C PRO A 12 21.72 -4.14 9.63
N ALA A 13 22.83 -4.43 8.96
CA ALA A 13 23.14 -5.75 8.46
C ALA A 13 23.33 -6.72 9.63
N HIS A 14 22.70 -7.88 9.52
CA HIS A 14 22.77 -8.99 10.46
C HIS A 14 23.78 -10.04 9.98
N ALA A 15 23.65 -10.51 8.73
CA ALA A 15 24.53 -11.53 8.15
C ALA A 15 24.55 -11.43 6.62
N ARG A 16 25.66 -11.81 5.97
CA ARG A 16 25.87 -11.71 4.51
C ARG A 16 25.63 -10.30 3.93
N GLY A 17 25.78 -9.27 4.75
CA GLY A 17 25.50 -7.88 4.37
C GLY A 17 24.00 -7.54 4.32
N TRP A 18 23.09 -8.43 4.72
CA TRP A 18 21.65 -8.16 4.76
C TRP A 18 21.14 -7.99 6.18
N CYS A 19 20.10 -7.16 6.37
CA CYS A 19 19.38 -7.11 7.65
C CYS A 19 18.70 -8.47 7.94
N MET A 20 18.30 -8.70 9.20
CA MET A 20 17.68 -9.97 9.63
C MET A 20 16.55 -10.44 8.71
N ASN A 21 15.71 -9.52 8.24
CA ASN A 21 14.57 -9.84 7.37
C ASN A 21 15.00 -10.28 5.97
N HIS A 22 15.92 -9.55 5.35
CA HIS A 22 16.44 -9.88 4.01
C HIS A 22 17.32 -11.14 4.05
N TYR A 23 18.05 -11.35 5.14
CA TYR A 23 18.77 -12.60 5.37
C TYR A 23 17.81 -13.79 5.49
N SER A 24 16.68 -13.63 6.20
CA SER A 24 15.67 -14.68 6.33
C SER A 24 15.00 -15.04 5.00
N GLN A 25 14.71 -14.05 4.15
CA GLN A 25 14.20 -14.29 2.78
C GLN A 25 15.19 -15.09 1.95
N TRP A 26 16.46 -14.66 1.92
CA TRP A 26 17.51 -15.39 1.22
C TRP A 26 17.66 -16.82 1.73
N ASN A 27 17.65 -17.01 3.05
CA ASN A 27 17.77 -18.33 3.68
C ASN A 27 16.57 -19.25 3.34
N ARG A 28 15.43 -18.68 2.94
CA ARG A 28 14.25 -19.40 2.44
C ARG A 28 14.28 -19.62 0.91
N GLY A 29 15.37 -19.29 0.23
CA GLY A 29 15.50 -19.36 -1.22
C GLY A 29 14.76 -18.26 -1.98
N GLN A 30 14.33 -17.20 -1.30
CA GLN A 30 13.67 -16.05 -1.93
C GLN A 30 14.70 -14.98 -2.29
N THR A 31 14.46 -14.25 -3.38
CA THR A 31 15.24 -13.04 -3.70
C THR A 31 14.86 -11.95 -2.68
N PRO A 32 15.81 -11.39 -1.91
CA PRO A 32 15.50 -10.36 -0.92
C PRO A 32 14.93 -9.11 -1.59
N THR A 33 13.73 -8.67 -1.20
CA THR A 33 13.08 -7.45 -1.73
C THR A 33 12.81 -6.43 -0.63
N LEU A 34 12.67 -5.15 -1.02
CA LEU A 34 12.53 -4.01 -0.10
C LEU A 34 11.33 -4.13 0.83
N ASN A 35 10.31 -4.85 0.39
CA ASN A 35 9.11 -5.11 1.17
C ASN A 35 9.12 -6.55 1.70
N PRO A 36 9.44 -6.77 2.99
CA PRO A 36 9.51 -8.12 3.56
C PRO A 36 8.15 -8.81 3.67
N ARG A 37 7.07 -8.05 3.48
CA ARG A 37 5.75 -8.58 3.16
C ARG A 37 5.56 -8.31 1.68
N ASN A 38 5.57 -9.33 0.86
CA ASN A 38 5.16 -9.25 -0.54
C ASN A 38 3.66 -8.93 -0.55
N THR A 39 3.28 -7.68 -0.21
CA THR A 39 1.91 -7.23 0.05
C THR A 39 1.63 -5.89 -0.60
N VAL A 40 0.43 -5.76 -1.15
CA VAL A 40 -0.11 -4.56 -1.80
C VAL A 40 -1.13 -3.90 -0.85
N PRO A 41 -1.25 -2.56 -0.83
CA PRO A 41 -2.34 -1.88 -0.13
C PRO A 41 -3.71 -2.40 -0.61
N ALA A 42 -4.55 -2.79 0.32
CA ALA A 42 -5.89 -3.29 -0.01
C ALA A 42 -6.76 -2.22 -0.68
N SER A 43 -6.48 -0.93 -0.47
CA SER A 43 -7.14 0.18 -1.18
C SER A 43 -7.03 0.08 -2.69
N LYS A 44 -5.88 -0.39 -3.22
CA LYS A 44 -5.65 -0.54 -4.66
C LYS A 44 -6.44 -1.69 -5.27
N VAL A 45 -6.68 -2.76 -4.51
CA VAL A 45 -7.27 -4.01 -5.02
C VAL A 45 -8.78 -4.10 -4.75
N ARG A 46 -9.22 -3.56 -3.60
CA ARG A 46 -10.61 -3.62 -3.13
C ARG A 46 -11.67 -3.11 -4.12
N PRO A 47 -11.51 -1.97 -4.83
CA PRO A 47 -12.54 -1.53 -5.78
C PRO A 47 -12.75 -2.57 -6.89
N HIS A 48 -11.68 -3.12 -7.45
CA HIS A 48 -11.74 -4.14 -8.49
C HIS A 48 -12.36 -5.44 -7.98
N LEU A 49 -12.03 -5.85 -6.76
CA LEU A 49 -12.67 -7.00 -6.11
C LEU A 49 -14.20 -6.81 -5.97
N LEU A 50 -14.65 -5.61 -5.61
CA LEU A 50 -16.07 -5.30 -5.46
C LEU A 50 -16.81 -5.26 -6.81
N GLU A 51 -16.14 -4.85 -7.89
CA GLU A 51 -16.71 -4.95 -9.23
C GLU A 51 -16.84 -6.42 -9.68
N LEU A 52 -15.80 -7.22 -9.51
CA LEU A 52 -15.85 -8.66 -9.80
C LEU A 52 -16.94 -9.39 -8.99
N ARG A 53 -17.14 -8.93 -7.75
CA ARG A 53 -18.20 -9.45 -6.86
C ARG A 53 -19.61 -9.22 -7.39
N LYS A 54 -19.87 -8.14 -8.12
CA LYS A 54 -21.19 -7.89 -8.73
C LYS A 54 -21.50 -8.93 -9.81
N LEU A 55 -20.45 -9.45 -10.46
CA LEU A 55 -20.56 -10.39 -11.57
C LEU A 55 -20.60 -11.86 -11.12
N ARG A 56 -19.94 -12.19 -10.00
CA ARG A 56 -19.76 -13.59 -9.56
C ARG A 56 -19.97 -13.78 -8.06
N LYS A 57 -20.43 -14.97 -7.67
CA LYS A 57 -20.52 -15.39 -6.26
C LYS A 57 -19.12 -15.54 -5.65
N TRP A 58 -19.01 -15.39 -4.34
CA TRP A 58 -17.74 -15.50 -3.62
C TRP A 58 -16.98 -16.78 -3.90
N ARG A 59 -17.67 -17.92 -3.82
CA ARG A 59 -17.08 -19.23 -4.08
C ARG A 59 -16.42 -19.33 -5.45
N ALA A 60 -17.09 -18.85 -6.50
CA ALA A 60 -16.55 -18.89 -7.87
C ALA A 60 -15.32 -17.98 -8.02
N LEU A 61 -15.32 -16.81 -7.40
CA LEU A 61 -14.16 -15.91 -7.39
C LEU A 61 -12.99 -16.50 -6.58
N ALA A 62 -13.27 -17.10 -5.43
CA ALA A 62 -12.27 -17.71 -4.57
C ALA A 62 -11.55 -18.87 -5.27
N GLU A 63 -12.29 -19.71 -5.98
CA GLU A 63 -11.76 -20.82 -6.76
C GLU A 63 -10.87 -20.32 -7.92
N MET A 64 -11.32 -19.32 -8.65
CA MET A 64 -10.58 -18.68 -9.75
C MET A 64 -9.29 -18.00 -9.28
N ILE A 65 -9.35 -17.23 -8.19
CA ILE A 65 -8.21 -16.51 -7.61
C ILE A 65 -7.25 -17.47 -6.88
N GLY A 66 -7.70 -18.68 -6.53
CA GLY A 66 -6.90 -19.66 -5.77
C GLY A 66 -6.76 -19.30 -4.29
N CYS A 67 -7.82 -18.76 -3.67
CA CYS A 67 -7.82 -18.41 -2.25
C CYS A 67 -9.12 -18.83 -1.54
N SER A 68 -9.22 -18.60 -0.22
CA SER A 68 -10.44 -18.92 0.52
C SER A 68 -11.50 -17.82 0.38
N GLU A 69 -12.79 -18.18 0.40
CA GLU A 69 -13.89 -17.19 0.42
C GLU A 69 -13.72 -16.19 1.58
N ARG A 70 -13.27 -16.68 2.74
CA ARG A 70 -13.01 -15.85 3.92
C ARG A 70 -11.92 -14.80 3.66
N THR A 71 -10.94 -15.11 2.82
CA THR A 71 -9.89 -14.16 2.41
C THR A 71 -10.51 -13.02 1.60
N LEU A 72 -11.33 -13.32 0.60
CA LEU A 72 -12.01 -12.30 -0.20
C LEU A 72 -13.02 -11.48 0.63
N MET A 73 -13.76 -12.14 1.51
CA MET A 73 -14.68 -11.48 2.45
C MET A 73 -13.97 -10.50 3.37
N THR A 74 -12.80 -10.91 3.90
CA THR A 74 -11.97 -10.03 4.71
C THR A 74 -11.49 -8.84 3.89
N LEU A 75 -10.98 -9.09 2.68
CA LEU A 75 -10.46 -8.05 1.80
C LEU A 75 -11.52 -7.03 1.35
N ALA A 76 -12.79 -7.45 1.23
CA ALA A 76 -13.90 -6.56 0.93
C ALA A 76 -14.23 -5.57 2.05
N ARG A 77 -13.80 -5.83 3.30
CA ARG A 77 -14.03 -4.93 4.42
C ARG A 77 -13.20 -3.65 4.27
N PRO A 78 -13.73 -2.48 4.68
CA PRO A 78 -13.00 -1.23 4.59
C PRO A 78 -11.76 -1.15 5.48
N ASP A 79 -11.74 -1.89 6.59
CA ASP A 79 -10.62 -1.90 7.54
C ASP A 79 -9.41 -2.73 7.08
N SER A 80 -9.53 -3.48 5.98
CA SER A 80 -8.42 -4.27 5.45
C SER A 80 -7.32 -3.35 4.94
N LYS A 81 -6.10 -3.53 5.45
CA LYS A 81 -4.96 -2.65 5.13
C LYS A 81 -4.09 -3.20 4.00
N GLN A 82 -3.80 -4.50 4.02
CA GLN A 82 -2.83 -5.14 3.13
C GLN A 82 -3.34 -6.49 2.63
N VAL A 83 -2.95 -6.85 1.41
CA VAL A 83 -3.19 -8.15 0.77
C VAL A 83 -1.89 -8.69 0.20
N GLY A 84 -1.69 -10.01 0.17
CA GLY A 84 -0.51 -10.60 -0.46
C GLY A 84 -0.48 -10.33 -1.97
N VAL A 85 0.70 -10.01 -2.52
CA VAL A 85 0.90 -9.67 -3.95
C VAL A 85 0.31 -10.73 -4.87
N LYS A 86 0.51 -12.02 -4.60
CA LYS A 86 -0.09 -13.10 -5.42
C LYS A 86 -1.62 -13.02 -5.53
N ILE A 87 -2.29 -12.71 -4.42
CA ILE A 87 -3.76 -12.58 -4.40
C ILE A 87 -4.16 -11.27 -5.08
N ALA A 88 -3.39 -10.20 -4.88
CA ALA A 88 -3.61 -8.92 -5.53
C ALA A 88 -3.49 -9.04 -7.05
N GLU A 89 -2.40 -9.62 -7.55
CA GLU A 89 -2.15 -9.92 -8.96
C GLU A 89 -3.31 -10.70 -9.54
N ALA A 90 -3.69 -11.84 -8.94
CA ALA A 90 -4.80 -12.64 -9.43
C ALA A 90 -6.14 -11.86 -9.51
N ILE A 91 -6.46 -11.04 -8.51
CA ILE A 91 -7.68 -10.21 -8.54
C ILE A 91 -7.60 -9.16 -9.66
N LEU A 92 -6.46 -8.50 -9.82
CA LEU A 92 -6.27 -7.44 -10.81
C LEU A 92 -6.24 -7.98 -12.23
N THR A 93 -5.57 -9.11 -12.45
CA THR A 93 -5.57 -9.82 -13.73
C THR A 93 -6.99 -10.20 -14.15
N GLU A 94 -7.82 -10.71 -13.24
CA GLU A 94 -9.24 -11.00 -13.53
C GLU A 94 -10.07 -9.73 -13.78
N ALA A 95 -9.65 -8.60 -13.22
CA ALA A 95 -10.24 -7.30 -13.53
C ALA A 95 -9.71 -6.68 -14.84
N GLY A 96 -8.77 -7.33 -15.53
CA GLY A 96 -8.13 -6.83 -16.75
C GLY A 96 -7.12 -5.70 -16.51
N ILE A 97 -6.52 -5.66 -15.32
CA ILE A 97 -5.59 -4.60 -14.89
C ILE A 97 -4.25 -5.24 -14.52
N ASP A 98 -3.16 -4.72 -15.08
CA ASP A 98 -1.81 -5.13 -14.70
C ASP A 98 -1.36 -4.41 -13.41
N LEU A 99 -0.81 -5.17 -12.47
CA LEU A 99 -0.34 -4.65 -11.17
C LEU A 99 0.80 -3.64 -11.34
N ASP A 100 1.65 -3.80 -12.34
CA ASP A 100 2.77 -2.90 -12.64
C ASP A 100 2.33 -1.50 -13.10
N VAL A 101 1.07 -1.35 -13.53
CA VAL A 101 0.47 -0.05 -13.91
C VAL A 101 -0.06 0.71 -12.68
N LEU A 102 -0.20 0.06 -11.53
CA LEU A 102 -0.71 0.68 -10.30
C LEU A 102 0.33 1.51 -9.53
N ASP A 103 1.57 1.58 -10.01
CA ASP A 103 2.51 2.63 -9.61
C ASP A 103 2.16 3.89 -10.39
N GLU A 104 1.09 4.57 -9.97
CA GLU A 104 0.97 6.02 -10.20
C GLU A 104 2.30 6.65 -9.79
N GLU A 105 2.82 7.56 -10.63
CA GLU A 105 3.99 8.37 -10.31
C GLU A 105 3.93 8.79 -8.85
N PRO A 106 5.02 8.62 -8.08
CA PRO A 106 5.01 9.05 -6.69
C PRO A 106 4.60 10.51 -6.67
N GLN A 107 3.41 10.79 -6.13
CA GLN A 107 2.95 12.15 -5.87
C GLN A 107 4.15 12.91 -5.31
N PRO A 108 4.54 14.06 -5.90
CA PRO A 108 5.76 14.73 -5.51
C PRO A 108 5.72 14.87 -3.99
N LYS A 109 6.69 14.26 -3.32
CA LYS A 109 6.75 14.31 -1.86
C LYS A 109 6.91 15.77 -1.49
N ILE A 110 5.81 16.41 -1.13
CA ILE A 110 5.80 17.80 -0.67
C ILE A 110 6.78 17.87 0.49
N SER A 111 7.84 18.66 0.32
CA SER A 111 8.86 18.80 1.35
C SER A 111 8.37 19.77 2.44
N TRP A 112 8.73 19.52 3.69
CA TRP A 112 8.42 20.44 4.80
C TRP A 112 8.84 21.91 4.56
N PRO A 113 9.97 22.20 3.88
CA PRO A 113 10.31 23.57 3.47
C PRO A 113 9.28 24.20 2.53
N GLU A 114 8.82 23.48 1.52
CA GLU A 114 7.81 23.99 0.57
C GLU A 114 6.47 24.24 1.27
N VAL A 115 6.06 23.37 2.21
CA VAL A 115 4.88 23.61 3.05
C VAL A 115 5.05 24.88 3.89
N ALA A 116 6.24 25.10 4.47
CA ALA A 116 6.52 26.25 5.30
C ALA A 116 6.52 27.56 4.51
N GLU A 117 6.96 27.53 3.24
CA GLU A 117 6.87 28.66 2.32
C GLU A 117 5.43 28.93 1.93
N TYR A 118 4.68 27.90 1.53
CA TYR A 118 3.25 28.02 1.19
C TYR A 118 2.43 28.55 2.37
N ALA A 119 2.68 28.06 3.59
CA ALA A 119 1.98 28.52 4.78
C ALA A 119 2.13 30.03 5.05
N LYS A 120 3.16 30.70 4.53
CA LYS A 120 3.35 32.15 4.67
C LYS A 120 2.62 32.96 3.59
N THR A 121 2.20 32.34 2.49
CA THR A 121 1.47 33.01 1.40
C THR A 121 0.08 33.44 1.89
N PRO A 122 -0.52 34.49 1.29
CA PRO A 122 -1.90 34.88 1.61
C PRO A 122 -2.88 33.74 1.38
N GLU A 123 -2.73 32.95 0.31
CA GLU A 123 -3.56 31.77 0.07
C GLU A 123 -3.38 30.70 1.16
N GLY A 124 -2.15 30.47 1.61
CA GLY A 124 -1.86 29.52 2.69
C GLY A 124 -2.43 29.98 4.04
N GLN A 125 -2.39 31.28 4.34
CA GLN A 125 -2.98 31.84 5.56
C GLN A 125 -4.51 31.73 5.55
N GLU A 126 -5.16 32.01 4.42
CA GLU A 126 -6.61 31.86 4.24
C GLU A 126 -7.04 30.39 4.44
N PHE A 127 -6.29 29.43 3.88
CA PHE A 127 -6.52 28.00 4.09
C PHE A 127 -6.38 27.58 5.56
N ILE A 128 -5.37 28.09 6.27
CA ILE A 128 -5.17 27.83 7.69
C ILE A 128 -6.33 28.40 8.52
N GLU A 129 -6.81 29.59 8.18
CA GLU A 129 -7.95 30.22 8.84
C GLU A 129 -9.24 29.43 8.60
N GLN A 130 -9.51 29.01 7.37
CA GLN A 130 -10.65 28.16 7.02
C GLN A 130 -10.62 26.81 7.79
N CYS A 131 -9.45 26.21 7.97
CA CYS A 131 -9.33 24.99 8.77
C CYS A 131 -9.65 25.23 10.27
N ARG A 132 -9.35 26.42 10.79
CA ARG A 132 -9.65 26.79 12.19
C ARG A 132 -11.14 27.02 12.39
N THR A 133 -11.82 27.67 11.45
CA THR A 133 -13.27 27.93 11.53
C THR A 133 -14.07 26.64 11.45
N LEU A 134 -13.74 25.74 10.53
CA LEU A 134 -14.42 24.43 10.42
C LEU A 134 -14.30 23.61 11.70
N ARG A 135 -13.13 23.63 12.36
CA ARG A 135 -12.92 22.95 13.64
C ARG A 135 -13.77 23.55 14.77
N THR A 136 -14.06 24.86 14.73
CA THR A 136 -14.94 25.48 15.74
C THR A 136 -16.41 25.19 15.49
N GLU A 137 -16.82 24.99 14.24
CA GLU A 137 -18.21 24.68 13.86
C GLU A 137 -18.59 23.21 14.17
N GLU A 138 -17.67 22.25 14.03
CA GLU A 138 -17.91 20.85 14.43
C GLU A 138 -17.96 20.64 15.96
N ALA A 139 -17.56 21.65 16.75
CA ALA A 139 -17.51 21.60 18.21
C ALA A 139 -18.72 22.27 18.90
N ALA A 140 -19.66 22.83 18.14
CA ALA A 140 -20.89 23.47 18.63
C ALA A 140 -22.12 22.58 18.39
#